data_AF-A0A9N8R9I3-F1
#
_entry.id   AF-A0A9N8R9I3-F1
#
_cell.length_a   1.000
_cell.length_b   1.000
_cell.length_c   1.000
_cell.angle_alpha   90.00
_cell.angle_beta   90.00
_cell.angle_gamma   90.00
#
_symmetry.space_group_name_H-M   'P 1'
#
loop_
_entity.id
_entity.type
_entity.pdbx_description
1 polymer ?
#
loop_
_entity_poly.entity_id
_entity_poly.type
_entity_poly.pdbx_seq_one_letter_code
_entity_poly.pdbx_strand_id
1 'polypeptide(L)'
;MIDRNVRVMDRKVSGETGDDPLDYTTDDYARLVCRHSKIVNALAVVDNTLAFNLVISMADASHTDLDTTLEMCGEDPGETARYFQSLDNLLLPLIKYRQQPAELCWQLLQVPVRWSQRRTGSQDAKSDEDPDEWSEPDYERQYWEKCNYEHNRRIARRWREIVDDWITVALSDLKDERDYLDLYGITGFFPESIAEFEAIRMQMSTGV
;
A
#
# COMPACT_ATOMS: atom_id res chain seq x y z
N MET A 1 -8.71 -11.46 9.75
CA MET A 1 -8.08 -10.91 10.98
C MET A 1 -7.36 -9.59 10.70
N ILE A 2 -6.59 -9.49 9.61
CA ILE A 2 -5.90 -8.26 9.19
C ILE A 2 -6.90 -7.15 8.77
N ASP A 3 -8.01 -7.43 8.07
CA ASP A 3 -9.00 -6.40 7.67
C ASP A 3 -9.72 -5.72 8.82
N ARG A 4 -10.01 -6.48 9.89
CA ARG A 4 -10.59 -5.90 11.11
C ARG A 4 -9.60 -4.96 11.77
N ASN A 5 -8.30 -5.28 11.71
CA ASN A 5 -7.24 -4.44 12.23
C ASN A 5 -6.99 -3.21 11.34
N VAL A 6 -7.11 -3.32 10.01
CA VAL A 6 -7.00 -2.17 9.09
C VAL A 6 -8.16 -1.20 9.26
N ARG A 7 -9.42 -1.66 9.31
CA ARG A 7 -10.56 -0.78 9.65
C ARG A 7 -10.46 -0.19 11.06
N VAL A 8 -9.85 -0.92 12.00
CA VAL A 8 -9.54 -0.40 13.33
C VAL A 8 -8.36 0.58 13.29
N MET A 9 -7.40 0.45 12.38
CA MET A 9 -6.37 1.47 12.13
C MET A 9 -7.00 2.71 11.52
N ASP A 10 -7.80 2.59 10.46
CA ASP A 10 -8.54 3.72 9.85
C ASP A 10 -9.39 4.45 10.91
N ARG A 11 -10.03 3.71 11.84
CA ARG A 11 -10.80 4.28 12.95
C ARG A 11 -9.95 4.78 14.13
N LYS A 12 -8.78 4.19 14.40
CA LYS A 12 -7.86 4.62 15.47
C LYS A 12 -7.05 5.83 15.06
N VAL A 13 -6.71 5.94 13.77
CA VAL A 13 -6.18 7.13 13.13
C VAL A 13 -7.16 8.25 13.47
N SER A 14 -8.41 8.16 13.01
CA SER A 14 -9.48 9.12 13.35
C SER A 14 -9.74 9.32 14.86
N GLY A 15 -9.51 8.30 15.72
CA GLY A 15 -9.85 8.33 17.14
C GLY A 15 -8.74 8.74 18.12
N GLU A 16 -7.46 8.60 17.76
CA GLU A 16 -6.32 8.94 18.63
C GLU A 16 -5.94 10.43 18.56
N THR A 17 -6.53 11.22 17.65
CA THR A 17 -6.02 12.58 17.38
C THR A 17 -7.06 13.70 17.44
N GLY A 18 -8.36 13.40 17.47
CA GLY A 18 -9.38 14.43 17.75
C GLY A 18 -9.53 15.55 16.71
N ASP A 19 -8.80 15.49 15.60
CA ASP A 19 -8.75 16.48 14.52
C ASP A 19 -9.03 15.82 13.14
N ASP A 20 -9.22 16.66 12.12
CA ASP A 20 -9.73 16.34 10.78
C ASP A 20 -9.02 15.14 10.13
N PRO A 21 -9.75 14.13 9.60
CA PRO A 21 -9.18 13.04 8.81
C PRO A 21 -8.28 13.48 7.65
N LEU A 22 -8.40 14.73 7.19
CA LEU A 22 -7.55 15.32 6.15
C LEU A 22 -6.12 15.65 6.63
N ASP A 23 -5.85 15.62 7.93
CA ASP A 23 -4.55 15.99 8.51
C ASP A 23 -3.52 14.85 8.56
N TYR A 24 -3.89 13.62 8.18
CA TYR A 24 -2.96 12.47 8.27
C TYR A 24 -2.01 12.38 7.09
N THR A 25 -0.73 12.33 7.45
CA THR A 25 0.38 12.28 6.49
C THR A 25 0.79 10.86 6.15
N THR A 26 1.59 10.71 5.09
CA THR A 26 2.23 9.42 4.78
C THR A 26 3.10 8.95 5.95
N ASP A 27 3.78 9.89 6.63
CA ASP A 27 4.59 9.60 7.82
C ASP A 27 3.78 9.03 8.98
N ASP A 28 2.57 9.53 9.22
CA ASP A 28 1.71 9.03 10.29
C ASP A 28 1.35 7.55 10.09
N TYR A 29 0.96 7.19 8.87
CA TYR A 29 0.64 5.82 8.50
C TYR A 29 1.88 4.93 8.57
N ALA A 30 2.99 5.35 7.97
CA ALA A 30 4.23 4.58 7.96
C ALA A 30 4.75 4.33 9.39
N ARG A 31 4.70 5.35 10.25
CA ARG A 31 5.04 5.26 11.68
C ARG A 31 4.14 4.28 12.44
N LEU A 32 2.82 4.39 12.28
CA LEU A 32 1.85 3.51 12.94
C LEU A 32 2.08 2.05 12.54
N VAL A 33 2.27 1.82 11.25
CA VAL A 33 2.59 0.52 10.68
C VAL A 33 3.89 -0.02 11.30
N CYS A 34 4.97 0.75 11.34
CA CYS A 34 6.25 0.31 11.93
C CYS A 34 6.17 -0.09 13.42
N ARG A 35 5.20 0.41 14.20
CA ARG A 35 4.97 -0.03 15.59
C ARG A 35 4.64 -1.53 15.70
N HIS A 36 4.14 -2.14 14.62
CA HIS A 36 3.81 -3.55 14.57
C HIS A 36 5.00 -4.47 14.25
N SER A 37 6.21 -3.93 14.04
CA SER A 37 7.45 -4.70 13.81
C SER A 37 7.71 -5.82 14.83
N LYS A 38 7.44 -5.57 16.13
CA LYS A 38 7.58 -6.60 17.18
C LYS A 38 6.63 -7.78 16.98
N ILE A 39 5.41 -7.51 16.49
CA ILE A 39 4.43 -8.54 16.19
C ILE A 39 4.89 -9.35 14.99
N VAL A 40 5.38 -8.69 13.93
CA VAL A 40 5.95 -9.35 12.75
C VAL A 40 7.07 -10.31 13.15
N ASN A 41 8.02 -9.86 13.97
CA ASN A 41 9.13 -10.69 14.42
C ASN A 41 8.68 -11.89 15.27
N ALA A 42 7.74 -11.67 16.19
CA ALA A 42 7.17 -12.76 16.98
C ALA A 42 6.41 -13.77 16.09
N LEU A 43 5.72 -13.26 15.07
CA LEU A 43 4.95 -14.09 14.14
C LEU A 43 5.86 -14.89 13.22
N ALA A 44 6.96 -14.33 12.75
CA ALA A 44 7.92 -15.00 11.86
C ALA A 44 8.51 -16.28 12.46
N VAL A 45 8.63 -16.34 13.79
CA VAL A 45 9.08 -17.55 14.51
C VAL A 45 8.06 -18.69 14.44
N VAL A 46 6.77 -18.36 14.34
CA VAL A 46 5.66 -19.32 14.36
C VAL A 46 5.19 -19.65 12.94
N ASP A 47 5.06 -18.62 12.11
CA ASP A 47 4.55 -18.68 10.73
C ASP A 47 5.16 -17.53 9.90
N ASN A 48 6.21 -17.88 9.13
CA ASN A 48 6.88 -16.94 8.24
C ASN A 48 5.96 -16.41 7.13
N THR A 49 5.03 -17.25 6.63
CA THR A 49 4.08 -16.86 5.58
C THR A 49 3.13 -15.78 6.07
N LEU A 50 2.60 -15.95 7.29
CA LEU A 50 1.70 -14.96 7.88
C LEU A 50 2.43 -13.66 8.23
N ALA A 51 3.68 -13.74 8.72
CA ALA A 51 4.51 -12.57 8.96
C ALA A 51 4.79 -11.80 7.65
N PHE A 52 5.11 -12.51 6.57
CA PHE A 52 5.30 -11.92 5.24
C PHE A 52 4.04 -11.20 4.75
N ASN A 53 2.88 -11.87 4.78
CA ASN A 53 1.62 -11.29 4.29
C ASN A 53 1.22 -10.06 5.13
N LEU A 54 1.56 -10.07 6.43
CA LEU A 54 1.38 -8.91 7.30
C LEU A 54 2.25 -7.74 6.86
N VAL A 55 3.53 -7.93 6.55
CA VAL A 55 4.43 -6.85 6.08
C VAL A 55 3.97 -6.28 4.73
N ILE A 56 3.53 -7.11 3.79
CA ILE A 56 2.96 -6.62 2.52
C ILE A 56 1.69 -5.79 2.77
N SER A 57 0.81 -6.25 3.68
CA SER A 57 -0.40 -5.48 4.05
C SER A 57 -0.08 -4.17 4.75
N MET A 58 0.99 -4.16 5.53
CA MET A 58 1.54 -2.99 6.21
C MET A 58 2.10 -1.98 5.21
N ALA A 59 2.84 -2.43 4.20
CA ALA A 59 3.35 -1.61 3.10
C ALA A 59 2.22 -0.94 2.30
N ASP A 60 1.20 -1.72 1.94
CA ASP A 60 0.00 -1.23 1.24
C ASP A 60 -0.80 -0.22 2.09
N ALA A 61 -0.73 -0.30 3.42
CA ALA A 61 -1.38 0.63 4.34
C ALA A 61 -0.55 1.84 4.74
N SER A 62 0.75 1.90 4.39
CA SER A 62 1.67 2.91 4.93
C SER A 62 1.51 4.30 4.34
N HIS A 63 0.63 4.50 3.37
CA HIS A 63 0.49 5.75 2.61
C HIS A 63 -0.95 5.95 2.08
N THR A 64 -1.93 5.21 2.63
CA THR A 64 -3.28 5.05 2.07
C THR A 64 -4.16 6.29 2.04
N ASP A 65 -3.65 7.46 2.41
CA ASP A 65 -4.41 8.70 2.39
C ASP A 65 -3.88 9.78 1.44
N LEU A 66 -2.96 9.47 0.52
CA LEU A 66 -2.44 10.46 -0.45
C LEU A 66 -3.56 11.09 -1.32
N ASP A 67 -4.02 12.26 -0.88
CA ASP A 67 -4.63 13.37 -1.66
C ASP A 67 -4.21 14.73 -1.04
N THR A 68 -3.81 14.76 0.24
CA THR A 68 -2.95 15.82 0.78
C THR A 68 -1.56 15.64 0.19
N THR A 69 -1.28 16.35 -0.89
CA THR A 69 0.06 16.44 -1.48
C THR A 69 1.07 16.74 -0.38
N LEU A 70 2.19 16.02 -0.35
CA LEU A 70 3.38 16.31 0.47
C LEU A 70 3.76 17.80 0.51
N GLU A 71 3.48 18.53 -0.58
CA GLU A 71 3.69 19.97 -0.67
C GLU A 71 2.83 20.80 0.31
N MET A 72 1.68 20.29 0.75
CA MET A 72 0.75 20.99 1.65
C MET A 72 1.05 20.74 3.13
N CYS A 73 1.66 19.60 3.48
CA CYS A 73 1.90 19.20 4.88
C CYS A 73 3.32 19.46 5.39
N GLY A 74 4.26 19.87 4.52
CA GLY A 74 5.62 20.23 4.93
C GLY A 74 6.43 19.06 5.50
N GLU A 75 6.15 17.84 5.06
CA GLU A 75 6.81 16.61 5.53
C GLU A 75 8.30 16.60 5.18
N ASP A 76 9.11 15.94 6.02
CA ASP A 76 10.52 15.64 5.74
C ASP A 76 10.58 14.33 4.94
N PRO A 77 10.94 14.34 3.65
CA PRO A 77 11.06 13.13 2.85
C PRO A 77 12.03 12.10 3.46
N GLY A 78 12.94 12.55 4.34
CA GLY A 78 13.84 11.69 5.10
C GLY A 78 13.17 10.83 6.17
N GLU A 79 12.03 11.23 6.74
CA GLU A 79 11.31 10.42 7.74
C GLU A 79 10.53 9.27 7.08
N THR A 80 9.79 9.56 6.01
CA THR A 80 9.05 8.55 5.24
C THR A 80 9.99 7.44 4.75
N ALA A 81 11.14 7.85 4.17
CA ALA A 81 12.14 6.93 3.67
C ALA A 81 12.70 6.00 4.77
N ARG A 82 12.86 6.49 6.01
CA ARG A 82 13.30 5.65 7.14
C ARG A 82 12.26 4.60 7.52
N TYR A 83 10.97 4.93 7.45
CA TYR A 83 9.90 3.96 7.72
C TYR A 83 9.83 2.91 6.62
N PHE A 84 9.91 3.30 5.35
CA PHE A 84 9.98 2.35 4.24
C PHE A 84 11.21 1.45 4.34
N GLN A 85 12.38 2.00 4.66
CA GLN A 85 13.58 1.20 4.91
C GLN A 85 13.39 0.23 6.07
N SER A 86 12.70 0.65 7.14
CA SER A 86 12.41 -0.23 8.28
C SER A 86 11.51 -1.41 7.89
N LEU A 87 10.52 -1.17 7.02
CA LEU A 87 9.66 -2.23 6.51
C LEU A 87 10.38 -3.13 5.49
N ASP A 88 11.25 -2.55 4.66
CA ASP A 88 12.10 -3.29 3.72
C ASP A 88 13.01 -4.27 4.48
N ASN A 89 13.69 -3.78 5.52
CA ASN A 89 14.52 -4.58 6.43
C ASN A 89 13.74 -5.70 7.14
N LEU A 90 12.43 -5.50 7.40
CA LEU A 90 11.58 -6.54 7.96
C LEU A 90 11.17 -7.58 6.92
N LEU A 91 10.95 -7.17 5.67
CA LEU A 91 10.48 -8.06 4.61
C LEU A 91 11.60 -8.96 4.06
N LEU A 92 12.81 -8.42 3.90
CA LEU A 92 13.97 -9.14 3.36
C LEU A 92 14.25 -10.51 4.00
N PRO A 93 14.36 -10.66 5.33
CA PRO A 93 14.57 -11.98 5.92
C PRO A 93 13.38 -12.90 5.64
N LEU A 94 12.14 -12.38 5.63
CA LEU A 94 10.95 -13.19 5.39
C LEU A 94 10.91 -13.74 3.97
N ILE A 95 11.38 -12.98 2.97
CA ILE A 95 11.56 -13.45 1.59
C ILE A 95 12.53 -14.64 1.58
N LYS A 96 13.70 -14.48 2.22
CA LYS A 96 14.77 -15.49 2.21
C LYS A 96 14.41 -16.78 2.93
N TYR A 97 13.61 -16.69 3.99
CA TYR A 97 13.17 -17.86 4.76
C TYR A 97 11.89 -18.51 4.21
N ARG A 98 11.21 -17.88 3.25
CA ARG A 98 9.99 -18.44 2.68
C ARG A 98 10.34 -19.47 1.60
N GLN A 99 9.63 -20.60 1.61
CA GLN A 99 9.77 -21.60 0.57
C GLN A 99 9.36 -21.01 -0.78
N GLN A 100 10.23 -21.12 -1.77
CA GLN A 100 9.96 -20.66 -3.13
C GLN A 100 8.80 -21.47 -3.74
N PRO A 101 7.95 -20.82 -4.55
CA PRO A 101 6.87 -21.51 -5.25
C PRO A 101 7.46 -22.52 -6.23
N ALA A 102 6.69 -23.57 -6.56
CA ALA A 102 7.15 -24.58 -7.52
C ALA A 102 7.21 -24.02 -8.95
N GLU A 103 6.27 -23.14 -9.29
CA GLU A 103 6.14 -22.54 -10.62
C GLU A 103 5.71 -21.08 -10.49
N LEU A 104 6.12 -20.27 -11.45
CA LEU A 104 5.66 -18.88 -11.56
C LEU A 104 4.33 -18.83 -12.31
N CYS A 105 3.40 -18.03 -11.83
CA CYS A 105 2.10 -17.81 -12.42
C CYS A 105 2.23 -16.86 -13.61
N TRP A 106 1.85 -17.35 -14.80
CA TRP A 106 1.88 -16.58 -16.03
C TRP A 106 0.78 -15.52 -16.12
N GLN A 107 -0.28 -15.62 -15.31
CA GLN A 107 -1.38 -14.66 -15.31
C GLN A 107 -1.90 -14.37 -13.91
N LEU A 108 -1.52 -13.20 -13.38
CA LEU A 108 -2.03 -12.70 -12.11
C LEU A 108 -3.45 -12.14 -12.25
N LEU A 109 -4.27 -12.34 -11.23
CA LEU A 109 -5.55 -11.63 -11.09
C LEU A 109 -5.28 -10.13 -11.07
N GLN A 110 -6.01 -9.35 -11.85
CA GLN A 110 -5.85 -7.90 -11.84
C GLN A 110 -6.39 -7.30 -10.54
N VAL A 111 -5.64 -6.37 -9.97
CA VAL A 111 -6.06 -5.54 -8.83
C VAL A 111 -6.35 -4.16 -9.38
N PRO A 112 -7.49 -3.54 -9.01
CA PRO A 112 -7.75 -2.16 -9.38
C PRO A 112 -6.57 -1.26 -8.99
N VAL A 113 -6.25 -0.28 -9.82
CA VAL A 113 -5.22 0.72 -9.48
C VAL A 113 -5.63 1.52 -8.24
N ARG A 114 -4.70 2.25 -7.61
CA ARG A 114 -5.00 3.20 -6.53
C ARG A 114 -6.09 4.19 -6.92
N TRP A 115 -6.91 4.57 -5.94
CA TRP A 115 -7.81 5.70 -6.08
C TRP A 115 -7.00 6.97 -6.38
N SER A 116 -7.50 7.83 -7.26
CA SER A 116 -6.89 9.13 -7.55
C SER A 116 -7.97 10.14 -7.89
N GLN A 117 -7.85 11.36 -7.36
CA GLN A 117 -8.81 12.45 -7.57
C GLN A 117 -8.96 12.83 -9.05
N ARG A 118 -7.93 12.57 -9.87
CA ARG A 118 -7.99 12.75 -11.34
C ARG A 118 -9.07 11.92 -12.02
N ARG A 119 -9.57 10.84 -11.40
CA ARG A 119 -10.63 9.99 -11.95
C ARG A 119 -12.05 10.43 -11.60
N THR A 120 -12.24 11.24 -10.56
CA THR A 120 -13.55 11.79 -10.18
C THR A 120 -13.87 13.08 -10.93
N GLY A 121 -12.86 13.71 -11.54
CA GLY A 121 -13.05 14.74 -12.57
C GLY A 121 -13.57 14.10 -13.87
N SER A 122 -14.83 14.36 -14.16
CA SER A 122 -15.51 14.12 -15.43
C SER A 122 -14.65 14.49 -16.66
N GLN A 123 -13.84 13.55 -17.16
CA GLN A 123 -13.39 13.56 -18.56
C GLN A 123 -14.45 12.92 -19.49
N ASP A 124 -15.50 12.32 -18.93
CA ASP A 124 -16.59 11.70 -19.70
C ASP A 124 -17.86 12.56 -19.80
N ALA A 125 -17.95 13.68 -19.06
CA ALA A 125 -19.08 14.59 -19.18
C ALA A 125 -18.67 15.83 -20.00
N LYS A 126 -18.89 15.76 -21.32
CA LYS A 126 -19.21 16.97 -22.08
C LYS A 126 -20.55 17.49 -21.56
N SER A 127 -20.52 18.29 -20.51
CA SER A 127 -21.69 19.05 -20.07
C SER A 127 -21.55 20.47 -20.62
N ASP A 128 -22.49 20.87 -21.46
CA ASP A 128 -22.63 22.22 -22.03
C ASP A 128 -23.33 23.17 -21.03
N GLU A 129 -23.17 22.97 -19.72
CA GLU A 129 -23.82 23.78 -18.68
C GLU A 129 -22.88 24.87 -18.13
N ASP A 130 -23.41 26.09 -18.08
CA ASP A 130 -22.73 27.32 -17.66
C ASP A 130 -22.06 27.20 -16.27
N PRO A 131 -20.81 27.69 -16.09
CA PRO A 131 -20.02 27.49 -14.88
C PRO A 131 -20.32 28.56 -13.82
N ASP A 132 -21.56 28.71 -13.39
CA ASP A 132 -21.93 29.78 -12.42
C ASP A 132 -22.47 29.27 -11.06
N GLU A 133 -22.36 27.97 -10.76
CA GLU A 133 -22.66 27.44 -9.42
C GLU A 133 -21.41 26.79 -8.81
N TRP A 134 -20.66 27.58 -8.04
CA TRP A 134 -19.62 27.06 -7.13
C TRP A 134 -20.29 26.22 -6.05
N SER A 135 -20.57 24.96 -6.36
CA SER A 135 -20.93 23.96 -5.36
C SER A 135 -19.68 23.67 -4.53
N GLU A 136 -19.72 23.93 -3.22
CA GLU A 136 -18.67 23.48 -2.31
C GLU A 136 -18.46 21.97 -2.49
N PRO A 137 -17.21 21.48 -2.67
CA PRO A 137 -16.97 20.06 -2.77
C PRO A 137 -17.48 19.36 -1.51
N ASP A 138 -18.32 18.33 -1.66
CA ASP A 138 -18.72 17.47 -0.55
C ASP A 138 -17.54 16.56 -0.16
N TYR A 139 -16.63 17.12 0.63
CA TYR A 139 -15.39 16.48 1.08
C TYR A 139 -15.66 15.21 1.88
N GLU A 140 -16.74 15.18 2.68
CA GLU A 140 -17.12 14.01 3.46
C GLU A 140 -17.53 12.84 2.54
N ARG A 141 -18.36 13.12 1.53
CA ARG A 141 -18.74 12.09 0.56
C ARG A 141 -17.55 11.58 -0.23
N GLN A 142 -16.67 12.46 -0.71
CA GLN A 142 -15.47 12.08 -1.45
C GLN A 142 -14.53 11.21 -0.61
N TYR A 143 -14.36 11.55 0.67
CA TYR A 143 -13.60 10.77 1.63
C TYR A 143 -14.15 9.34 1.77
N TRP A 144 -15.47 9.19 1.98
CA TRP A 144 -16.07 7.86 2.10
C TRP A 144 -16.04 7.05 0.79
N GLU A 145 -16.18 7.70 -0.36
CA GLU A 145 -16.01 7.05 -1.67
C GLU A 145 -14.59 6.51 -1.84
N LYS A 146 -13.56 7.30 -1.49
CA LYS A 146 -12.14 6.87 -1.47
C LYS A 146 -11.93 5.70 -0.52
N CYS A 147 -12.37 5.79 0.74
CA CYS A 147 -12.21 4.72 1.72
C CYS A 147 -12.85 3.40 1.23
N ASN A 148 -14.04 3.47 0.64
CA ASN A 148 -14.73 2.30 0.10
C ASN A 148 -14.00 1.71 -1.12
N TYR A 149 -13.50 2.55 -2.02
CA TYR A 149 -12.73 2.11 -3.17
C TYR A 149 -11.44 1.39 -2.74
N GLU A 150 -10.65 2.03 -1.87
CA GLU A 150 -9.40 1.46 -1.35
C GLU A 150 -9.65 0.17 -0.56
N HIS A 151 -10.74 0.10 0.19
CA HIS A 151 -11.14 -1.14 0.85
C HIS A 151 -11.40 -2.29 -0.14
N ASN A 152 -12.17 -2.03 -1.20
CA ASN A 152 -12.45 -3.03 -2.23
C ASN A 152 -11.18 -3.42 -3.01
N ARG A 153 -10.29 -2.46 -3.28
CA ARG A 153 -8.98 -2.71 -3.89
C ARG A 153 -8.13 -3.65 -3.04
N ARG A 154 -8.04 -3.38 -1.73
CA ARG A 154 -7.33 -4.25 -0.76
C ARG A 154 -7.93 -5.65 -0.69
N ILE A 155 -9.26 -5.79 -0.77
CA ILE A 155 -9.92 -7.10 -0.87
C ILE A 155 -9.51 -7.81 -2.16
N ALA A 156 -9.55 -7.12 -3.32
CA ALA A 156 -9.08 -7.65 -4.60
C ALA A 156 -7.64 -8.19 -4.49
N ARG A 157 -6.75 -7.43 -3.83
CA ARG A 157 -5.35 -7.79 -3.60
C ARG A 157 -5.21 -9.05 -2.75
N ARG A 158 -6.01 -9.22 -1.69
CA ARG A 158 -6.00 -10.43 -0.85
C ARG A 158 -6.32 -11.71 -1.61
N TRP A 159 -7.13 -11.66 -2.67
CA TRP A 159 -7.39 -12.87 -3.47
C TRP A 159 -6.10 -13.40 -4.12
N ARG A 160 -5.09 -12.55 -4.32
CA ARG A 160 -3.76 -12.96 -4.77
C ARG A 160 -2.98 -13.73 -3.70
N GLU A 161 -3.31 -13.61 -2.40
CA GLU A 161 -2.65 -14.38 -1.31
C GLU A 161 -2.91 -15.89 -1.41
N ILE A 162 -3.94 -16.30 -2.17
CA ILE A 162 -4.28 -17.71 -2.41
C ILE A 162 -3.44 -18.30 -3.55
N VAL A 163 -2.83 -17.45 -4.39
CA VAL A 163 -1.95 -17.89 -5.48
C VAL A 163 -0.63 -18.36 -4.89
N ASP A 164 -0.18 -19.55 -5.31
CA ASP A 164 1.08 -20.14 -4.82
C ASP A 164 2.30 -19.28 -5.18
N ASP A 165 2.28 -18.65 -6.36
CA ASP A 165 3.31 -17.70 -6.80
C ASP A 165 3.25 -16.36 -6.05
N TRP A 166 3.67 -16.41 -4.79
CA TRP A 166 3.79 -15.25 -3.92
C TRP A 166 4.90 -14.29 -4.37
N ILE A 167 5.84 -14.74 -5.20
CA ILE A 167 6.96 -13.92 -5.71
C ILE A 167 6.44 -12.92 -6.73
N THR A 168 5.77 -13.39 -7.79
CA THR A 168 5.26 -12.48 -8.83
C THR A 168 4.15 -11.59 -8.28
N VAL A 169 3.31 -12.12 -7.39
CA VAL A 169 2.28 -11.33 -6.70
C VAL A 169 2.90 -10.19 -5.89
N ALA A 170 3.83 -10.49 -4.96
CA ALA A 170 4.42 -9.47 -4.12
C ALA A 170 5.26 -8.47 -4.92
N LEU A 171 5.99 -8.94 -5.94
CA LEU A 171 6.76 -8.07 -6.82
C LEU A 171 5.86 -7.10 -7.61
N SER A 172 4.73 -7.57 -8.13
CA SER A 172 3.76 -6.71 -8.80
C SER A 172 3.18 -5.69 -7.83
N ASP A 173 2.70 -6.13 -6.67
CA ASP A 173 2.11 -5.26 -5.65
C ASP A 173 3.09 -4.15 -5.21
N LEU A 174 4.36 -4.50 -4.94
CA LEU A 174 5.36 -3.53 -4.50
C LEU A 174 5.79 -2.56 -5.60
N LYS A 175 5.86 -3.01 -6.87
CA LYS A 175 6.21 -2.14 -8.00
C LYS A 175 5.09 -1.18 -8.36
N ASP A 176 3.86 -1.68 -8.44
CA ASP A 176 2.69 -0.84 -8.71
C ASP A 176 2.60 0.29 -7.67
N GLU A 177 2.93 -0.03 -6.42
CA GLU A 177 2.94 0.95 -5.34
C GLU A 177 4.11 1.92 -5.39
N ARG A 178 5.33 1.42 -5.62
CA ARG A 178 6.51 2.27 -5.82
C ARG A 178 6.26 3.26 -6.96
N ASP A 179 5.77 2.77 -8.09
CA ASP A 179 5.53 3.60 -9.27
C ASP A 179 4.43 4.63 -9.00
N TYR A 180 3.40 4.27 -8.21
CA TYR A 180 2.42 5.24 -7.73
C TYR A 180 3.07 6.32 -6.87
N LEU A 181 3.86 5.95 -5.87
CA LEU A 181 4.54 6.87 -4.95
C LEU A 181 5.55 7.79 -5.67
N ASP A 182 6.27 7.26 -6.66
CA ASP A 182 7.22 8.02 -7.48
C ASP A 182 6.52 9.14 -8.27
N LEU A 183 5.25 8.97 -8.69
CA LEU A 183 4.45 10.03 -9.33
C LEU A 183 4.22 11.24 -8.40
N TYR A 184 4.28 11.03 -7.09
CA TYR A 184 4.14 12.06 -6.06
C TYR A 184 5.50 12.48 -5.47
N GLY A 185 6.62 12.05 -6.06
CA GLY A 185 7.97 12.39 -5.60
C GLY A 185 8.43 11.63 -4.35
N ILE A 186 7.67 10.62 -3.91
CA ILE A 186 8.01 9.78 -2.77
C ILE A 186 8.89 8.64 -3.25
N THR A 187 10.11 8.56 -2.72
CA THR A 187 11.09 7.55 -3.13
C THR A 187 11.48 6.62 -1.97
N GLY A 188 12.20 5.54 -2.26
CA GLY A 188 12.72 4.62 -1.24
C GLY A 188 11.73 3.54 -0.80
N PHE A 189 10.65 3.33 -1.57
CA PHE A 189 9.68 2.27 -1.29
C PHE A 189 10.25 0.87 -1.64
N PHE A 190 10.66 0.12 -0.61
CA PHE A 190 11.12 -1.28 -0.68
C PHE A 190 12.17 -1.63 -1.77
N PRO A 191 13.23 -0.81 -1.97
CA PRO A 191 14.20 -1.06 -3.03
C PRO A 191 14.91 -2.41 -2.91
N GLU A 192 15.28 -2.84 -1.71
CA GLU A 192 16.06 -4.08 -1.52
C GLU A 192 15.17 -5.31 -1.68
N SER A 193 13.97 -5.31 -1.11
CA SER A 193 13.01 -6.40 -1.29
C SER A 193 12.60 -6.56 -2.75
N ILE A 194 12.35 -5.46 -3.47
CA ILE A 194 12.04 -5.51 -4.91
C ILE A 194 13.20 -6.16 -5.68
N ALA A 195 14.44 -5.76 -5.41
CA ALA A 195 15.62 -6.33 -6.06
C ALA A 195 15.77 -7.84 -5.75
N GLU A 196 15.53 -8.25 -4.50
CA GLU A 196 15.57 -9.67 -4.11
C GLU A 196 14.52 -10.49 -4.86
N PHE A 197 13.28 -10.00 -4.95
CA PHE A 197 12.23 -10.66 -5.74
C PHE A 197 12.58 -10.79 -7.22
N GLU A 198 13.14 -9.73 -7.83
CA GLU A 198 13.60 -9.76 -9.22
C GLU A 198 14.68 -10.82 -9.42
N ALA A 199 15.65 -10.90 -8.50
CA ALA A 199 16.72 -11.88 -8.54
C ALA A 199 16.16 -13.32 -8.47
N ILE A 200 15.25 -13.60 -7.52
CA ILE A 200 14.63 -14.92 -7.40
C ILE A 200 13.81 -15.25 -8.65
N ARG A 201 13.01 -14.30 -9.15
CA ARG A 201 12.20 -14.51 -10.36
C ARG A 201 13.07 -14.84 -11.57
N MET A 202 14.21 -14.16 -11.72
CA MET A 202 15.19 -14.47 -12.77
C MET A 202 15.76 -15.88 -12.62
N GLN A 203 16.20 -16.26 -11.41
CA GLN A 203 16.73 -17.61 -11.14
C GLN A 203 15.73 -18.71 -11.53
N MET A 204 14.48 -18.58 -11.06
CA MET A 204 13.39 -19.52 -11.36
C MET A 204 13.06 -19.58 -12.86
N SER A 205 13.16 -18.47 -13.58
CA SER A 205 12.94 -18.43 -15.03
C SER A 205 14.07 -19.10 -15.82
N THR A 206 15.28 -19.15 -15.27
CA THR A 206 16.46 -19.74 -15.90
C THR A 206 16.71 -21.21 -15.57
N GLY A 207 15.98 -21.79 -14.60
CA GLY A 207 16.04 -23.21 -14.27
C GLY A 207 17.38 -23.70 -13.69
N VAL A 208 18.16 -22.80 -13.08
CA VAL A 208 19.43 -23.11 -12.39
C VAL A 208 19.21 -23.18 -10.89
#